data_AF-A0A2W4JE01-F1
#
_entry.id   AF-A0A2W4JE01-F1
#
_cell.length_a   1.000
_cell.length_b   1.000
_cell.length_c   1.000
_cell.angle_alpha   90.00
_cell.angle_beta   90.00
_cell.angle_gamma   90.00
#
_symmetry.space_group_name_H-M   'P 1'
#
loop_
_entity.id
_entity.type
_entity.pdbx_description
1 polymer ?
#
loop_
_entity_poly.entity_id
_entity_poly.type
_entity_poly.pdbx_seq_one_letter_code
_entity_poly.pdbx_strand_id
1 'polypeptide(L)'
;MTVVVAGAGLAGLRVAEELRKAGYDGGLMLVGAEPTPPYDRPPLSKEVLQGRRSPAAIRLRDDAFFADHGITLRLGSRVTAVHPQRKSIVLAAGETIGYDRLVIATGLRPRTLPGTESVPGVHTLRSLDDCLALRRRLDGADSAIVVGAGFVGCEVAASLRVCGLRVHLVEQQQAPLAGVLGETLGELVARWHLKAGVDLRCGCGVAELKQSDRKLRVTLTDGAELAADVVVVGIGSVPEVSWLAGSGVEVGDGVLCDERGRTSVTDVWAVGDVAAWRGPGGRHRRTEHWTNAGEQARVVARDILGLPPDEPAVPYFWSDQYGLRLQVFGDVRASAKVRVEEDDGRRFLATCAVDGRLTAVVAAGMAGKATRLRRRIGEPVGDGSANGMLPVGVGIVGLSASGGWAARAHLPALSAVGDFRLTALAASSAAAAKAAGERYGVSATFCSAAELAHHPDVDLVVVAVRATEHEQAVLAAIDAGKHVYCEWPFTVSTSAADALARAARTKGVRGIVNLQARSAPVIRYVRDLVASGWVGDVLSTTVVASGMAWGEQVDSRTSYVLDRDGGSTLAASPFSRGIDGVTDCLPTLV
;
A
#
# COMPACT_ATOMS: atom_id res chain seq x y z
N MET A 1 -28.08 23.12 9.98
CA MET A 1 -27.91 21.68 10.24
C MET A 1 -26.61 21.48 11.01
N THR A 2 -26.63 20.76 12.12
CA THR A 2 -25.47 20.41 12.96
C THR A 2 -25.24 18.91 12.98
N VAL A 3 -24.04 18.47 12.59
CA VAL A 3 -23.59 17.08 12.72
C VAL A 3 -22.77 16.92 14.00
N VAL A 4 -23.18 15.99 14.85
CA VAL A 4 -22.42 15.61 16.06
C VAL A 4 -21.82 14.23 15.85
N VAL A 5 -20.54 14.09 16.17
CA VAL A 5 -19.79 12.83 16.09
C VAL A 5 -19.44 12.39 17.51
N ALA A 6 -20.04 11.29 17.97
CA ALA A 6 -19.74 10.65 19.25
C ALA A 6 -18.48 9.78 19.09
N GLY A 7 -17.32 10.37 19.32
CA GLY A 7 -16.00 9.75 19.21
C GLY A 7 -15.02 10.66 18.48
N ALA A 8 -14.01 11.17 19.21
CA ALA A 8 -12.93 12.01 18.66
C ALA A 8 -11.67 11.20 18.29
N GLY A 9 -11.84 9.95 17.85
CA GLY A 9 -10.76 9.14 17.29
C GLY A 9 -10.58 9.35 15.78
N LEU A 10 -9.73 8.53 15.15
CA LEU A 10 -9.50 8.56 13.69
C LEU A 10 -10.80 8.55 12.89
N ALA A 11 -11.72 7.61 13.17
CA ALA A 11 -12.97 7.48 12.41
C ALA A 11 -13.82 8.75 12.47
N GLY A 12 -13.96 9.35 13.66
CA GLY A 12 -14.71 10.59 13.82
C GLY A 12 -14.05 11.78 13.14
N LEU A 13 -12.71 11.89 13.21
CA LEU A 13 -11.97 12.89 12.45
C LEU A 13 -12.17 12.71 10.94
N ARG A 14 -12.09 11.48 10.42
CA ARG A 14 -12.28 11.22 8.98
C ARG A 14 -13.68 11.60 8.51
N VAL A 15 -14.71 11.36 9.31
CA VAL A 15 -16.07 11.83 8.98
C VAL A 15 -16.11 13.34 8.84
N ALA A 16 -15.47 14.04 9.78
CA ALA A 16 -15.44 15.49 9.76
C ALA A 16 -14.70 16.05 8.54
N GLU A 17 -13.56 15.44 8.19
CA GLU A 17 -12.79 15.78 6.99
C GLU A 17 -13.57 15.53 5.70
N GLU A 18 -14.20 14.37 5.57
CA GLU A 18 -14.94 14.01 4.36
C GLU A 18 -16.21 14.85 4.20
N LEU A 19 -16.87 15.25 5.30
CA LEU A 19 -17.98 16.21 5.24
C LEU A 19 -17.50 17.57 4.71
N ARG A 20 -16.40 18.11 5.23
CA ARG A 20 -15.84 19.38 4.76
C ARG A 20 -15.39 19.30 3.30
N LYS A 21 -14.70 18.24 2.93
CA LYS A 21 -14.26 17.98 1.55
C LYS A 21 -15.45 17.85 0.57
N ALA A 22 -16.58 17.33 1.03
CA ALA A 22 -17.81 17.22 0.25
C ALA A 22 -18.65 18.51 0.24
N GLY A 23 -18.16 19.61 0.83
CA GLY A 23 -18.79 20.93 0.78
C GLY A 23 -19.81 21.21 1.89
N TYR A 24 -19.86 20.39 2.95
CA TYR A 24 -20.70 20.68 4.10
C TYR A 24 -20.14 21.86 4.91
N ASP A 25 -20.93 22.93 5.05
CA ASP A 25 -20.56 24.18 5.75
C ASP A 25 -21.26 24.36 7.11
N GLY A 26 -22.15 23.43 7.49
CA GLY A 26 -22.88 23.49 8.75
C GLY A 26 -22.03 23.16 9.99
N GLY A 27 -22.68 23.27 11.17
CA GLY A 27 -22.05 23.04 12.47
C GLY A 27 -21.55 21.61 12.63
N LEU A 28 -20.32 21.44 13.08
CA LEU A 28 -19.68 20.13 13.22
C LEU A 28 -18.99 20.03 14.58
N MET A 29 -19.34 19.01 15.35
CA MET A 29 -18.78 18.79 16.69
C MET A 29 -18.32 17.35 16.87
N LEU A 30 -17.08 17.17 17.34
CA LEU A 30 -16.55 15.87 17.77
C LEU A 30 -16.53 15.83 19.29
N VAL A 31 -17.19 14.83 19.86
CA VAL A 31 -17.25 14.62 21.30
C VAL A 31 -16.41 13.39 21.66
N GLY A 32 -15.36 13.58 22.45
CA GLY A 32 -14.40 12.53 22.80
C GLY A 32 -14.23 12.36 24.29
N ALA A 33 -14.19 11.11 24.76
CA ALA A 33 -13.91 10.80 26.16
C ALA A 33 -12.45 11.09 26.57
N GLU A 34 -11.51 10.96 25.63
CA GLU A 34 -10.10 11.29 25.87
C GLU A 34 -9.91 12.82 25.90
N PRO A 35 -9.05 13.36 26.77
CA PRO A 35 -8.79 14.80 26.88
C PRO A 35 -7.85 15.33 25.78
N THR A 36 -7.39 14.46 24.87
CA THR A 36 -6.42 14.78 23.82
C THR A 36 -7.10 14.89 22.46
N PRO A 37 -6.66 15.84 21.58
CA PRO A 37 -7.12 15.89 20.20
C PRO A 37 -6.87 14.56 19.45
N PRO A 38 -7.58 14.31 18.33
CA PRO A 38 -7.41 13.08 17.56
C PRO A 38 -5.95 12.80 17.17
N TYR A 39 -5.50 11.58 17.43
CA TYR A 39 -4.13 11.14 17.16
C TYR A 39 -4.11 9.75 16.51
N ASP A 40 -2.95 9.42 15.92
CA ASP A 40 -2.70 8.15 15.27
C ASP A 40 -2.37 7.07 16.32
N ARG A 41 -3.19 6.03 16.39
CA ARG A 41 -3.02 4.91 17.37
C ARG A 41 -1.96 3.87 17.01
N PRO A 42 -1.69 3.51 15.73
CA PRO A 42 -0.69 2.50 15.38
C PRO A 42 0.73 2.72 15.95
N PRO A 43 1.22 3.95 16.13
CA PRO A 43 2.50 4.19 16.81
C PRO A 43 2.52 3.82 18.31
N LEU A 44 1.36 3.66 18.96
CA LEU A 44 1.29 3.38 20.40
C LEU A 44 1.88 2.02 20.80
N SER A 45 1.82 1.00 19.93
CA SER A 45 2.46 -0.31 20.11
C SER A 45 3.89 -0.36 19.58
N LYS A 46 4.38 0.74 18.99
CA LYS A 46 5.62 0.83 18.21
C LYS A 46 6.52 1.96 18.72
N GLU A 47 6.68 3.04 17.95
CA GLU A 47 7.67 4.07 18.20
C GLU A 47 7.38 4.87 19.46
N VAL A 48 6.10 5.03 19.83
CA VAL A 48 5.73 5.71 21.08
C VAL A 48 6.06 4.82 22.27
N LEU A 49 5.71 3.53 22.25
CA LEU A 49 6.10 2.58 23.31
C LEU A 49 7.62 2.49 23.47
N GLN A 50 8.35 2.48 22.35
CA GLN A 50 9.82 2.44 22.31
C GLN A 50 10.51 3.75 22.72
N GLY A 51 9.76 4.84 22.94
CA GLY A 51 10.38 6.14 23.25
C GLY A 51 11.02 6.87 22.09
N ARG A 52 10.78 6.42 20.85
CA ARG A 52 11.35 7.01 19.63
C ARG A 52 10.45 8.08 18.99
N ARG A 53 9.19 8.17 19.41
CA ARG A 53 8.23 9.19 18.93
C ARG A 53 7.47 9.79 20.11
N SER A 54 7.33 11.12 20.11
CA SER A 54 6.59 11.84 21.15
C SER A 54 5.07 11.78 20.92
N PRO A 55 4.26 11.91 21.98
CA PRO A 55 2.81 12.01 21.85
C PRO A 55 2.33 13.19 20.98
N ALA A 56 3.06 14.31 20.98
CA ALA A 56 2.73 15.44 20.12
C ALA A 56 2.90 15.11 18.63
N ALA A 57 3.91 14.30 18.28
CA ALA A 57 4.22 13.96 16.89
C ALA A 57 3.25 12.94 16.26
N ILE A 58 2.29 12.40 17.02
CA ILE A 58 1.26 11.49 16.52
C ILE A 58 -0.11 12.15 16.38
N ARG A 59 -0.25 13.45 16.68
CA ARG A 59 -1.49 14.19 16.40
C ARG A 59 -1.80 14.11 14.90
N LEU A 60 -3.07 13.85 14.56
CA LEU A 60 -3.49 13.75 13.16
C LEU A 60 -3.65 15.13 12.52
N ARG A 61 -4.02 16.13 13.32
CA ARG A 61 -4.20 17.53 12.94
C ARG A 61 -3.73 18.44 14.06
N ASP A 62 -3.32 19.64 13.68
CA ASP A 62 -3.03 20.73 14.63
C ASP A 62 -4.30 21.51 14.98
N ASP A 63 -4.18 22.42 15.94
CA ASP A 63 -5.33 23.19 16.43
C ASP A 63 -5.86 24.17 15.36
N ALA A 64 -4.97 24.66 14.49
CA ALA A 64 -5.32 25.54 13.37
C ALA A 64 -6.27 24.86 12.39
N PHE A 65 -6.03 23.59 12.04
CA PHE A 65 -6.93 22.83 11.18
C PHE A 65 -8.38 22.85 11.67
N PHE A 66 -8.62 22.61 12.97
CA PHE A 66 -9.98 22.57 13.51
C PHE A 66 -10.64 23.95 13.49
N ALA A 67 -9.88 25.01 13.78
CA ALA A 67 -10.37 26.39 13.69
C ALA A 67 -10.73 26.77 12.25
N ASP A 68 -9.82 26.54 11.31
CA ASP A 68 -9.97 26.90 9.89
C ASP A 68 -11.14 26.16 9.23
N HIS A 69 -11.46 24.95 9.70
CA HIS A 69 -12.56 24.15 9.19
C HIS A 69 -13.83 24.27 10.06
N GLY A 70 -13.87 25.16 11.06
CA GLY A 70 -15.05 25.35 11.92
C GLY A 70 -15.51 24.05 12.58
N ILE A 71 -14.58 23.25 13.11
CA ILE A 71 -14.82 21.97 13.76
C ILE A 71 -14.68 22.16 15.27
N THR A 72 -15.77 21.96 16.01
CA THR A 72 -15.74 22.07 17.47
C THR A 72 -15.27 20.76 18.10
N LEU A 73 -14.21 20.82 18.93
CA LEU A 73 -13.76 19.68 19.73
C LEU A 73 -14.28 19.79 21.17
N ARG A 74 -15.02 18.78 21.60
CA ARG A 74 -15.47 18.60 22.99
C ARG A 74 -14.78 17.37 23.58
N LEU A 75 -13.57 17.58 24.10
CA LEU A 75 -12.69 16.53 24.64
C LEU A 75 -12.93 16.30 26.14
N GLY A 76 -12.43 15.19 26.69
CA GLY A 76 -12.63 14.82 28.09
C GLY A 76 -14.11 14.60 28.47
N SER A 77 -14.97 14.40 27.47
CA SER A 77 -16.43 14.41 27.59
C SER A 77 -16.99 13.09 27.07
N ARG A 78 -17.25 12.15 27.98
CA ARG A 78 -17.81 10.85 27.64
C ARG A 78 -19.30 10.96 27.37
N VAL A 79 -19.75 10.45 26.22
CA VAL A 79 -21.17 10.26 25.92
C VAL A 79 -21.69 9.03 26.67
N THR A 80 -22.83 9.15 27.35
CA THR A 80 -23.42 8.09 28.20
C THR A 80 -24.83 7.68 27.78
N ALA A 81 -25.53 8.49 26.97
CA ALA A 81 -26.80 8.12 26.38
C ALA A 81 -27.06 8.88 25.06
N VAL A 82 -27.97 8.35 24.23
CA VAL A 82 -28.58 9.05 23.10
C VAL A 82 -30.10 8.97 23.21
N HIS A 83 -30.77 10.08 22.91
CA HIS A 83 -32.22 10.21 22.85
C HIS A 83 -32.65 10.60 21.43
N PRO A 84 -32.89 9.63 20.54
CA PRO A 84 -33.18 9.93 19.14
C PRO A 84 -34.43 10.79 18.90
N GLN A 85 -35.48 10.61 19.71
CA GLN A 85 -36.73 11.37 19.56
C GLN A 85 -36.53 12.86 19.87
N ARG A 86 -35.58 13.18 20.76
CA ARG A 86 -35.20 14.56 21.11
C ARG A 86 -33.99 15.04 20.30
N LYS A 87 -33.44 14.18 19.44
CA LYS A 87 -32.17 14.35 18.73
C LYS A 87 -31.06 14.93 19.61
N SER A 88 -30.77 14.24 20.72
CA SER A 88 -29.71 14.67 21.64
C SER A 88 -28.87 13.53 22.18
N ILE A 89 -27.66 13.85 22.62
CA ILE A 89 -26.78 12.97 23.39
C ILE A 89 -26.57 13.53 24.79
N VAL A 90 -26.35 12.65 25.76
CA VAL A 90 -26.08 13.01 27.15
C VAL A 90 -24.62 12.72 27.47
N LEU A 91 -23.96 13.66 28.13
CA LEU A 91 -22.59 13.50 28.61
C LEU A 91 -22.57 12.96 30.03
N ALA A 92 -21.45 12.36 30.44
CA ALA A 92 -21.25 11.86 31.81
C ALA A 92 -21.43 12.94 32.89
N ALA A 93 -21.20 14.21 32.56
CA ALA A 93 -21.43 15.35 33.44
C ALA A 93 -22.90 15.79 33.54
N GLY A 94 -23.83 15.10 32.85
CA GLY A 94 -25.27 15.41 32.82
C GLY A 94 -25.69 16.44 31.77
N GLU A 95 -24.74 17.12 31.12
CA GLU A 95 -25.00 18.02 30.01
C GLU A 95 -25.61 17.29 28.81
N THR A 96 -26.52 17.95 28.09
CA THR A 96 -27.16 17.42 26.87
C THR A 96 -26.76 18.25 25.65
N ILE A 97 -26.35 17.58 24.56
CA ILE A 97 -25.99 18.21 23.29
C ILE A 97 -27.01 17.80 22.22
N GLY A 98 -27.65 18.77 21.56
CA GLY A 98 -28.56 18.55 20.44
C GLY A 98 -27.81 18.30 19.12
N TYR A 99 -28.42 17.54 18.21
CA TYR A 99 -27.90 17.26 16.87
C TYR A 99 -29.00 17.27 15.82
N ASP A 100 -28.65 17.51 14.55
CA ASP A 100 -29.53 17.20 13.41
C ASP A 100 -29.21 15.84 12.80
N ARG A 101 -27.93 15.46 12.87
CA ARG A 101 -27.35 14.18 12.42
C ARG A 101 -26.35 13.70 13.46
N LEU A 102 -26.39 12.42 13.84
CA LEU A 102 -25.45 11.81 14.78
C LEU A 102 -24.60 10.74 14.09
N VAL A 103 -23.29 10.77 14.32
CA VAL A 103 -22.39 9.70 13.89
C VAL A 103 -21.72 9.06 15.10
N ILE A 104 -21.92 7.75 15.28
CA ILE A 104 -21.33 6.94 16.34
C ILE A 104 -19.96 6.44 15.88
N ALA A 105 -18.90 6.93 16.52
CA ALA A 105 -17.50 6.63 16.21
C ALA A 105 -16.71 6.27 17.49
N THR A 106 -17.37 5.64 18.46
CA THR A 106 -16.85 5.38 19.82
C THR A 106 -15.76 4.30 19.88
N GLY A 107 -15.57 3.54 18.80
CA GLY A 107 -14.54 2.52 18.68
C GLY A 107 -14.71 1.38 19.68
N LEU A 108 -13.59 0.93 20.24
CA LEU A 108 -13.47 -0.28 21.07
C LEU A 108 -12.77 0.00 22.39
N ARG A 109 -13.05 -0.88 23.37
CA ARG A 109 -12.22 -1.08 24.57
C ARG A 109 -11.53 -2.44 24.53
N PRO A 110 -10.30 -2.56 25.08
CA PRO A 110 -9.60 -3.82 25.14
C PRO A 110 -10.33 -4.81 26.06
N ARG A 111 -10.25 -6.11 25.75
CA ARG A 111 -10.67 -7.17 26.67
C ARG A 111 -9.64 -7.31 27.79
N THR A 112 -10.10 -7.50 29.01
CA THR A 112 -9.27 -7.78 30.19
C THR A 112 -9.31 -9.27 30.52
N LEU A 113 -8.29 -9.76 31.22
CA LEU A 113 -8.38 -11.07 31.87
C LEU A 113 -9.23 -10.91 33.14
N PRO A 114 -10.26 -11.75 33.36
CA PRO A 114 -11.13 -11.63 34.52
C PRO A 114 -10.34 -11.60 35.84
N GLY A 115 -10.63 -10.63 36.70
CA GLY A 115 -10.01 -10.51 38.03
C GLY A 115 -8.63 -9.85 38.03
N THR A 116 -8.17 -9.33 36.89
CA THR A 116 -6.86 -8.68 36.75
C THR A 116 -6.93 -7.16 36.59
N GLU A 117 -8.13 -6.58 36.57
CA GLU A 117 -8.38 -5.16 36.27
C GLU A 117 -7.66 -4.20 37.23
N SER A 118 -7.47 -4.61 38.49
CA SER A 118 -6.83 -3.82 39.55
C SER A 118 -5.41 -4.29 39.89
N VAL A 119 -4.87 -5.29 39.18
CA VAL A 119 -3.57 -5.88 39.51
C VAL A 119 -2.44 -4.97 38.97
N PRO A 120 -1.59 -4.38 39.84
CA PRO A 120 -0.50 -3.53 39.40
C PRO A 120 0.47 -4.25 38.47
N GLY A 121 0.81 -3.62 37.33
CA GLY A 121 1.72 -4.18 36.33
C GLY A 121 1.05 -5.05 35.26
N VAL A 122 -0.28 -5.26 35.35
CA VAL A 122 -1.08 -5.77 34.24
C VAL A 122 -1.60 -4.59 33.43
N HIS A 123 -1.29 -4.59 32.13
CA HIS A 123 -1.64 -3.50 31.23
C HIS A 123 -2.43 -4.02 30.03
N THR A 124 -3.29 -3.18 29.48
CA THR A 124 -3.76 -3.28 28.09
C THR A 124 -3.15 -2.14 27.30
N LEU A 125 -3.36 -2.10 25.98
CA LEU A 125 -2.85 -1.01 25.14
C LEU A 125 -3.87 -0.61 24.07
N ARG A 126 -4.58 0.49 24.30
CA ARG A 126 -5.51 1.09 23.33
C ARG A 126 -5.36 2.61 23.23
N SER A 127 -5.19 3.28 24.37
CA SER A 127 -5.10 4.73 24.49
C SER A 127 -3.66 5.21 24.68
N LEU A 128 -3.44 6.52 24.48
CA LEU A 128 -2.18 7.17 24.81
C LEU A 128 -1.85 7.01 26.31
N ASP A 129 -2.86 7.11 27.17
CA ASP A 129 -2.67 6.93 28.62
C ASP A 129 -2.22 5.51 28.96
N ASP A 130 -2.78 4.49 28.31
CA ASP A 130 -2.34 3.10 28.45
C ASP A 130 -0.86 2.95 28.05
N CYS A 131 -0.48 3.54 26.91
CA CYS A 131 0.88 3.51 26.40
C CYS A 131 1.85 4.17 27.39
N LEU A 132 1.52 5.36 27.89
CA LEU A 132 2.36 6.08 28.86
C LEU A 132 2.41 5.35 30.21
N ALA A 133 1.33 4.73 30.65
CA ALA A 133 1.29 3.91 31.86
C ALA A 133 2.17 2.67 31.74
N LEU A 134 2.08 1.96 30.61
CA LEU A 134 2.95 0.84 30.31
C LEU A 134 4.42 1.27 30.27
N ARG A 135 4.74 2.37 29.59
CA ARG A 135 6.12 2.89 29.52
C ARG A 135 6.73 3.19 30.87
N ARG A 136 5.99 3.86 31.78
CA ARG A 136 6.46 4.10 33.15
C ARG A 136 6.79 2.79 33.89
N ARG A 137 6.11 1.70 33.55
CA ARG A 137 6.36 0.39 34.15
C ARG A 137 7.56 -0.33 33.52
N LEU A 138 7.95 0.03 32.31
CA LEU A 138 9.15 -0.52 31.65
C LEU A 138 10.45 0.02 32.26
N ASP A 139 10.42 1.19 32.90
CA ASP A 139 11.58 1.75 33.60
C ASP A 139 11.97 0.83 34.78
N GLY A 140 13.05 0.07 34.60
CA GLY A 140 13.55 -0.91 35.58
C GLY A 140 12.93 -2.30 35.49
N ALA A 141 12.19 -2.62 34.42
CA ALA A 141 11.71 -3.96 34.13
C ALA A 141 12.70 -4.75 33.26
N ASP A 142 12.94 -6.02 33.61
CA ASP A 142 13.82 -6.92 32.83
C ASP A 142 13.03 -7.95 32.02
N SER A 143 11.75 -8.14 32.35
CA SER A 143 10.92 -9.20 31.79
C SER A 143 9.46 -8.82 31.63
N ALA A 144 8.85 -9.29 30.54
CA ALA A 144 7.44 -9.11 30.23
C ALA A 144 6.79 -10.40 29.71
N ILE A 145 5.50 -10.56 30.02
CA ILE A 145 4.62 -11.56 29.39
C ILE A 145 3.60 -10.81 28.56
N VAL A 146 3.49 -11.14 27.27
CA VAL A 146 2.43 -10.64 26.39
C VAL A 146 1.42 -11.77 26.19
N VAL A 147 0.16 -11.52 26.52
CA VAL A 147 -0.93 -12.50 26.41
C VAL A 147 -1.78 -12.15 25.19
N GLY A 148 -1.80 -13.05 24.21
CA GLY A 148 -2.40 -12.86 22.89
C GLY A 148 -1.38 -12.41 21.85
N ALA A 149 -1.27 -13.17 20.76
CA ALA A 149 -0.41 -12.92 19.61
C ALA A 149 -1.23 -12.47 18.37
N GLY A 150 -2.24 -11.62 18.61
CA GLY A 150 -2.84 -10.77 17.57
C GLY A 150 -1.84 -9.70 17.07
N PHE A 151 -2.25 -8.83 16.14
CA PHE A 151 -1.35 -7.80 15.59
C PHE A 151 -0.74 -6.92 16.67
N VAL A 152 -1.56 -6.38 17.58
CA VAL A 152 -1.08 -5.54 18.69
C VAL A 152 -0.17 -6.32 19.62
N GLY A 153 -0.51 -7.56 19.95
CA GLY A 153 0.32 -8.42 20.80
C GLY A 153 1.71 -8.70 20.19
N CYS A 154 1.74 -9.02 18.89
CA CYS A 154 3.00 -9.21 18.16
C CYS A 154 3.83 -7.92 18.12
N GLU A 155 3.21 -6.78 17.85
CA GLU A 155 3.89 -5.48 17.83
C GLU A 155 4.45 -5.09 19.20
N VAL A 156 3.67 -5.29 20.27
CA VAL A 156 4.13 -5.06 21.64
C VAL A 156 5.29 -5.98 21.98
N ALA A 157 5.20 -7.28 21.70
CA ALA A 157 6.30 -8.22 21.95
C ALA A 157 7.57 -7.79 21.19
N ALA A 158 7.44 -7.38 19.93
CA ALA A 158 8.57 -6.85 19.14
C ALA A 158 9.16 -5.58 19.76
N SER A 159 8.33 -4.63 20.17
CA SER A 159 8.76 -3.38 20.82
C SER A 159 9.45 -3.62 22.16
N LEU A 160 8.94 -4.54 22.99
CA LEU A 160 9.55 -4.89 24.27
C LEU A 160 10.91 -5.56 24.11
N ARG A 161 11.09 -6.39 23.06
CA ARG A 161 12.41 -6.92 22.68
C ARG A 161 13.37 -5.82 22.24
N VAL A 162 12.89 -4.84 21.46
CA VAL A 162 13.68 -3.66 21.08
C VAL A 162 14.09 -2.83 22.30
N CYS A 163 13.25 -2.77 23.34
CA CYS A 163 13.56 -2.14 24.62
C CYS A 163 14.47 -2.98 25.54
N GLY A 164 14.89 -4.18 25.11
CA GLY A 164 15.85 -5.02 25.85
C GLY A 164 15.22 -6.02 26.84
N LEU A 165 13.90 -6.08 26.98
CA LEU A 165 13.24 -6.98 27.93
C LEU A 165 13.28 -8.43 27.45
N ARG A 166 13.35 -9.40 28.37
CA ARG A 166 13.01 -10.80 28.10
C ARG A 166 11.50 -10.92 27.92
N VAL A 167 11.04 -11.50 26.81
CA VAL A 167 9.61 -11.54 26.48
C VAL A 167 9.15 -12.97 26.32
N HIS A 168 8.10 -13.33 27.05
CA HIS A 168 7.25 -14.47 26.74
C HIS A 168 6.05 -13.96 25.95
N LEU A 169 5.72 -14.59 24.83
CA LEU A 169 4.50 -14.32 24.06
C LEU A 169 3.62 -15.56 24.11
N VAL A 170 2.47 -15.46 24.78
CA VAL A 170 1.54 -16.56 25.01
C VAL A 170 0.36 -16.41 24.08
N GLU A 171 0.02 -17.46 23.33
CA GLU A 171 -1.08 -17.51 22.38
C GLU A 171 -1.85 -18.83 22.53
N GLN A 172 -3.18 -18.72 22.63
CA GLN A 172 -4.05 -19.89 22.76
C GLN A 172 -4.18 -20.64 21.42
N GLN A 173 -4.06 -19.95 20.30
CA GLN A 173 -4.06 -20.53 18.96
C GLN A 173 -2.73 -21.20 18.63
N GLN A 174 -2.72 -22.03 17.58
CA GLN A 174 -1.54 -22.82 17.17
C GLN A 174 -0.40 -21.97 16.61
N ALA A 175 -0.69 -20.75 16.14
CA ALA A 175 0.31 -19.80 15.66
C ALA A 175 -0.14 -18.35 15.92
N PRO A 176 0.79 -17.39 15.97
CA PRO A 176 0.44 -15.97 15.97
C PRO A 176 -0.47 -15.61 14.80
N LEU A 177 -1.42 -14.70 15.02
CA LEU A 177 -2.35 -14.23 13.98
C LEU A 177 -3.21 -15.31 13.30
N ALA A 178 -3.24 -16.57 13.79
CA ALA A 178 -3.92 -17.67 13.10
C ALA A 178 -5.42 -17.41 12.88
N GLY A 179 -6.09 -16.73 13.82
CA GLY A 179 -7.50 -16.35 13.70
C GLY A 179 -7.78 -15.33 12.61
N VAL A 180 -6.77 -14.60 12.12
CA VAL A 180 -6.91 -13.57 11.07
C VAL A 180 -6.24 -13.97 9.76
N LEU A 181 -5.07 -14.60 9.82
CA LEU A 181 -4.26 -14.94 8.64
C LEU A 181 -4.17 -16.44 8.38
N GLY A 182 -4.67 -17.29 9.28
CA GLY A 182 -4.46 -18.74 9.23
C GLY A 182 -3.08 -19.15 9.74
N GLU A 183 -2.96 -20.44 10.09
CA GLU A 183 -1.77 -21.01 10.72
C GLU A 183 -0.52 -20.88 9.82
N THR A 184 -0.63 -21.17 8.52
CA THR A 184 0.50 -21.09 7.58
C THR A 184 1.16 -19.71 7.56
N LEU A 185 0.39 -18.63 7.51
CA LEU A 185 0.94 -17.27 7.54
C LEU A 185 1.40 -16.89 8.96
N GLY A 186 0.71 -17.39 9.98
CA GLY A 186 1.09 -17.24 11.38
C GLY A 186 2.46 -17.82 11.70
N GLU A 187 2.79 -18.99 11.16
CA GLU A 187 4.11 -19.63 11.29
C GLU A 187 5.23 -18.77 10.67
N LEU A 188 4.98 -18.13 9.53
CA LEU A 188 5.96 -17.21 8.92
C LEU A 188 6.27 -16.02 9.85
N VAL A 189 5.24 -15.50 10.55
CA VAL A 189 5.38 -14.43 11.55
C VAL A 189 6.03 -14.94 12.84
N ALA A 190 5.70 -16.15 13.30
CA ALA A 190 6.32 -16.80 14.46
C ALA A 190 7.84 -16.85 14.34
N ARG A 191 8.38 -17.14 13.13
CA ARG A 191 9.82 -17.15 12.87
C ARG A 191 10.50 -15.83 13.21
N TRP A 192 9.83 -14.69 13.02
CA TRP A 192 10.40 -13.38 13.40
C TRP A 192 10.55 -13.24 14.91
N HIS A 193 9.53 -13.66 15.66
CA HIS A 193 9.54 -13.62 17.12
C HIS A 193 10.63 -14.53 17.71
N LEU A 194 10.69 -15.77 17.24
CA LEU A 194 11.70 -16.74 17.66
C LEU A 194 13.12 -16.22 17.36
N LYS A 195 13.34 -15.69 16.15
CA LYS A 195 14.64 -15.11 15.76
C LYS A 195 15.04 -13.88 16.58
N ALA A 196 14.07 -13.12 17.10
CA ALA A 196 14.30 -12.00 18.00
C ALA A 196 14.53 -12.42 19.47
N GLY A 197 14.47 -13.73 19.77
CA GLY A 197 14.65 -14.29 21.11
C GLY A 197 13.41 -14.15 22.00
N VAL A 198 12.22 -14.07 21.42
CA VAL A 198 10.96 -14.20 22.17
C VAL A 198 10.74 -15.67 22.51
N ASP A 199 10.40 -15.97 23.77
CA ASP A 199 9.88 -17.29 24.15
C ASP A 199 8.40 -17.35 23.75
N LEU A 200 8.15 -17.88 22.55
CA LEU A 200 6.81 -18.00 21.97
C LEU A 200 6.15 -19.30 22.42
N ARG A 201 5.00 -19.19 23.09
CA ARG A 201 4.19 -20.30 23.60
C ARG A 201 2.83 -20.26 22.92
N CYS A 202 2.66 -21.11 21.89
CA CYS A 202 1.39 -21.28 21.19
C CYS A 202 0.64 -22.51 21.67
N GLY A 203 -0.67 -22.57 21.41
CA GLY A 203 -1.53 -23.69 21.81
C GLY A 203 -1.89 -23.73 23.30
N CYS A 204 -1.56 -22.70 24.07
CA CYS A 204 -1.87 -22.62 25.50
C CYS A 204 -2.39 -21.23 25.91
N GLY A 205 -3.40 -21.22 26.78
CA GLY A 205 -3.97 -19.99 27.33
C GLY A 205 -3.43 -19.66 28.71
N VAL A 206 -3.91 -18.56 29.28
CA VAL A 206 -3.68 -18.21 30.69
C VAL A 206 -4.79 -18.83 31.55
N ALA A 207 -4.41 -19.68 32.49
CA ALA A 207 -5.32 -20.27 33.47
C ALA A 207 -5.49 -19.35 34.70
N GLU A 208 -4.38 -18.77 35.17
CA GLU A 208 -4.38 -17.90 36.33
C GLU A 208 -3.30 -16.81 36.22
N LEU A 209 -3.59 -15.62 36.74
CA LEU A 209 -2.62 -14.54 36.91
C LEU A 209 -2.70 -14.01 38.34
N LYS A 210 -1.56 -14.00 39.03
CA LYS A 210 -1.44 -13.47 40.39
C LYS A 210 -0.21 -12.59 40.52
N GLN A 211 -0.32 -11.58 41.37
CA GLN A 211 0.86 -10.88 41.86
C GLN A 211 1.48 -11.69 43.00
N SER A 212 2.79 -11.96 42.90
CA SER A 212 3.56 -12.66 43.92
C SER A 212 4.89 -11.93 44.10
N ASP A 213 5.13 -11.41 45.30
CA ASP A 213 6.25 -10.53 45.62
C ASP A 213 6.30 -9.31 44.69
N ARG A 214 7.43 -9.09 44.01
CA ARG A 214 7.64 -8.00 43.04
C ARG A 214 7.30 -8.39 41.60
N LYS A 215 6.90 -9.64 41.35
CA LYS A 215 6.62 -10.17 40.00
C LYS A 215 5.17 -10.59 39.82
N LEU A 216 4.76 -10.65 38.56
CA LEU A 216 3.51 -11.23 38.12
C LEU A 216 3.79 -12.68 37.72
N ARG A 217 3.04 -13.61 38.32
CA ARG A 217 3.07 -15.03 37.98
C ARG A 217 1.85 -15.36 37.14
N VAL A 218 2.10 -16.03 36.02
CA VAL A 218 1.08 -16.47 35.07
C VAL A 218 1.18 -17.98 34.95
N THR A 219 0.13 -18.67 35.35
CA THR A 219 -0.02 -20.11 35.16
C THR A 219 -0.75 -20.34 33.85
N LEU A 220 -0.14 -21.13 32.96
CA LEU A 220 -0.70 -21.47 31.66
C LEU A 220 -1.62 -22.69 31.76
N THR A 221 -2.47 -22.88 30.76
CA THR A 221 -3.40 -24.03 30.72
C THR A 221 -2.73 -25.39 30.59
N ASP A 222 -1.45 -25.43 30.20
CA ASP A 222 -0.61 -26.64 30.17
C ASP A 222 0.11 -26.92 31.51
N GLY A 223 -0.11 -26.07 32.52
CA GLY A 223 0.50 -26.17 33.85
C GLY A 223 1.86 -25.47 33.98
N ALA A 224 2.42 -24.90 32.92
CA ALA A 224 3.65 -24.13 33.03
C ALA A 224 3.44 -22.82 33.80
N GLU A 225 4.44 -22.42 34.58
CA GLU A 225 4.44 -21.14 35.29
C GLU A 225 5.47 -20.17 34.71
N LEU A 226 5.01 -18.97 34.37
CA LEU A 226 5.85 -17.88 33.89
C LEU A 226 5.88 -16.76 34.93
N ALA A 227 7.01 -16.06 35.05
CA ALA A 227 7.15 -14.91 35.93
C ALA A 227 7.80 -13.72 35.22
N ALA A 228 7.17 -12.55 35.32
CA ALA A 228 7.65 -11.31 34.69
C ALA A 228 7.35 -10.07 35.54
N ASP A 229 7.96 -8.94 35.19
CA ASP A 229 7.78 -7.67 35.90
C ASP A 229 6.53 -6.92 35.40
N VAL A 230 6.13 -7.23 34.16
CA VAL A 230 5.01 -6.63 33.43
C VAL A 230 4.22 -7.69 32.68
N VAL A 231 2.89 -7.58 32.65
CA VAL A 231 2.02 -8.36 31.77
C VAL A 231 1.27 -7.40 30.86
N VAL A 232 1.27 -7.66 29.54
CA VAL A 232 0.45 -6.91 28.57
C VAL A 232 -0.59 -7.84 27.96
N VAL A 233 -1.86 -7.51 28.15
CA VAL A 233 -3.01 -8.28 27.66
C VAL A 233 -3.49 -7.71 26.32
N GLY A 234 -3.43 -8.54 25.28
CA GLY A 234 -3.79 -8.25 23.90
C GLY A 234 -4.72 -9.30 23.29
N ILE A 235 -5.73 -9.75 24.05
CA ILE A 235 -6.66 -10.83 23.69
C ILE A 235 -7.89 -10.35 22.89
N GLY A 236 -7.72 -9.27 22.11
CA GLY A 236 -8.79 -8.63 21.35
C GLY A 236 -9.54 -7.56 22.13
N SER A 237 -10.63 -7.08 21.54
CA SER A 237 -11.40 -5.93 22.03
C SER A 237 -12.90 -6.19 21.99
N VAL A 238 -13.68 -5.28 22.56
CA VAL A 238 -15.15 -5.25 22.51
C VAL A 238 -15.63 -3.86 22.10
N PRO A 239 -16.72 -3.75 21.33
CA PRO A 239 -17.23 -2.47 20.88
C PRO A 239 -17.86 -1.65 22.02
N GLU A 240 -17.69 -0.33 21.96
CA GLU A 240 -18.22 0.62 22.95
C GLU A 240 -19.66 1.01 22.63
N VAL A 241 -20.59 0.09 22.97
CA VAL A 241 -22.02 0.15 22.62
C VAL A 241 -22.96 0.19 23.83
N SER A 242 -22.45 0.02 25.06
CA SER A 242 -23.31 -0.08 26.26
C SER A 242 -24.17 1.15 26.51
N TRP A 243 -23.66 2.34 26.15
CA TRP A 243 -24.34 3.63 26.26
C TRP A 243 -25.53 3.80 25.29
N LEU A 244 -25.72 2.87 24.34
CA LEU A 244 -26.84 2.85 23.40
C LEU A 244 -28.06 2.09 23.94
N ALA A 245 -27.95 1.46 25.11
CA ALA A 245 -29.05 0.73 25.72
C ALA A 245 -30.31 1.61 25.86
N GLY A 246 -31.45 1.09 25.39
CA GLY A 246 -32.73 1.81 25.43
C GLY A 246 -32.90 2.92 24.37
N SER A 247 -31.92 3.16 23.50
CA SER A 247 -32.02 4.18 22.45
C SER A 247 -32.85 3.76 21.23
N GLY A 248 -33.02 2.45 21.02
CA GLY A 248 -33.58 1.88 19.78
C GLY A 248 -32.55 1.61 18.68
N VAL A 249 -31.28 2.00 18.88
CA VAL A 249 -30.18 1.58 17.98
C VAL A 249 -29.94 0.08 18.15
N GLU A 250 -30.00 -0.67 17.05
CA GLU A 250 -29.73 -2.10 17.05
C GLU A 250 -28.24 -2.39 17.25
N VAL A 251 -27.94 -3.29 18.18
CA VAL A 251 -26.58 -3.64 18.61
C VAL A 251 -26.39 -5.16 18.55
N GLY A 252 -25.28 -5.59 17.96
CA GLY A 252 -24.78 -6.97 17.96
C GLY A 252 -23.30 -6.99 18.37
N ASP A 253 -22.43 -7.59 17.55
CA ASP A 253 -20.97 -7.38 17.66
C ASP A 253 -20.57 -6.01 17.09
N GLY A 254 -21.13 -4.94 17.66
CA GLY A 254 -21.03 -3.56 17.20
C GLY A 254 -22.40 -2.92 16.94
N VAL A 255 -22.41 -1.67 16.48
CA VAL A 255 -23.62 -1.00 15.99
C VAL A 255 -23.97 -1.58 14.62
N LEU A 256 -25.15 -2.20 14.51
CA LEU A 256 -25.58 -2.82 13.25
C LEU A 256 -25.94 -1.73 12.24
N CYS A 257 -25.32 -1.78 11.08
CA CYS A 257 -25.50 -0.79 10.03
C CYS A 257 -25.79 -1.43 8.66
N ASP A 258 -26.54 -0.72 7.82
CA ASP A 258 -26.61 -1.05 6.40
C ASP A 258 -25.26 -0.82 5.66
N GLU A 259 -25.22 -1.07 4.35
CA GLU A 259 -24.03 -0.91 3.51
C GLU A 259 -23.53 0.55 3.43
N ARG A 260 -24.29 1.51 3.96
CA ARG A 260 -23.99 2.95 3.96
C ARG A 260 -23.71 3.49 5.36
N GLY A 261 -23.67 2.63 6.36
CA GLY A 261 -23.41 3.01 7.74
C GLY A 261 -24.62 3.55 8.50
N ARG A 262 -25.84 3.47 7.95
CA ARG A 262 -27.07 3.90 8.65
C ARG A 262 -27.45 2.86 9.69
N THR A 263 -27.83 3.32 10.87
CA THR A 263 -28.35 2.45 11.94
C THR A 263 -29.85 2.20 11.77
N SER A 264 -30.46 1.43 12.68
CA SER A 264 -31.92 1.27 12.78
C SER A 264 -32.67 2.56 13.12
N VAL A 265 -31.96 3.62 13.52
CA VAL A 265 -32.53 4.91 13.92
C VAL A 265 -32.26 5.95 12.84
N THR A 266 -33.31 6.68 12.45
CA THR A 266 -33.23 7.76 11.46
C THR A 266 -32.27 8.85 11.92
N ASP A 267 -31.49 9.40 10.98
CA ASP A 267 -30.49 10.43 11.23
C ASP A 267 -29.33 10.02 12.16
N VAL A 268 -29.10 8.71 12.32
CA VAL A 268 -27.99 8.15 13.10
C VAL A 268 -27.19 7.15 12.25
N TRP A 269 -25.87 7.37 12.17
CA TRP A 269 -24.91 6.50 11.47
C TRP A 269 -23.87 5.96 12.45
N ALA A 270 -23.11 4.93 12.04
CA ALA A 270 -21.91 4.51 12.75
C ALA A 270 -20.74 4.21 11.80
N VAL A 271 -19.53 4.55 12.25
CA VAL A 271 -18.27 4.36 11.50
C VAL A 271 -17.14 3.82 12.37
N GLY A 272 -16.14 3.27 11.69
CA GLY A 272 -14.90 2.77 12.30
C GLY A 272 -15.13 1.48 13.08
N ASP A 273 -14.24 1.22 14.03
CA ASP A 273 -14.17 -0.07 14.71
C ASP A 273 -15.46 -0.48 15.44
N VAL A 274 -16.36 0.45 15.80
CA VAL A 274 -17.62 0.14 16.50
C VAL A 274 -18.72 -0.34 15.56
N ALA A 275 -18.61 -0.04 14.26
CA ALA A 275 -19.67 -0.25 13.29
C ALA A 275 -19.57 -1.62 12.63
N ALA A 276 -20.63 -2.42 12.76
CA ALA A 276 -20.77 -3.69 12.08
C ALA A 276 -21.64 -3.48 10.83
N TRP A 277 -20.99 -3.30 9.68
CA TRP A 277 -21.68 -3.01 8.41
C TRP A 277 -22.11 -4.28 7.72
N ARG A 278 -23.30 -4.25 7.10
CA ARG A 278 -23.79 -5.34 6.26
C ARG A 278 -22.92 -5.44 5.01
N GLY A 279 -22.31 -6.61 4.80
CA GLY A 279 -21.48 -6.88 3.64
C GLY A 279 -22.21 -7.64 2.52
N PRO A 280 -21.55 -7.86 1.36
CA PRO A 280 -22.06 -8.74 0.31
C PRO A 280 -22.33 -10.14 0.87
N GLY A 281 -23.60 -10.56 0.87
CA GLY A 281 -24.07 -11.79 1.54
C GLY A 281 -24.90 -11.56 2.81
N GLY A 282 -25.21 -10.30 3.15
CA GLY A 282 -26.21 -9.92 4.14
C GLY A 282 -25.77 -10.04 5.60
N ARG A 283 -24.52 -10.47 5.86
CA ARG A 283 -23.98 -10.56 7.22
C ARG A 283 -23.34 -9.24 7.65
N HIS A 284 -23.57 -8.85 8.90
CA HIS A 284 -22.87 -7.72 9.50
C HIS A 284 -21.46 -8.15 9.92
N ARG A 285 -20.45 -7.36 9.58
CA ARG A 285 -19.07 -7.57 9.99
C ARG A 285 -18.43 -6.25 10.41
N ARG A 286 -17.60 -6.34 11.43
CA ARG A 286 -16.78 -5.24 11.93
C ARG A 286 -15.38 -5.33 11.32
N THR A 287 -14.84 -4.21 10.88
CA THR A 287 -13.51 -4.13 10.27
C THR A 287 -12.63 -3.19 11.09
N GLU A 288 -11.74 -3.76 11.89
CA GLU A 288 -10.90 -3.06 12.88
C GLU A 288 -9.58 -2.54 12.27
N HIS A 289 -9.67 -1.78 11.18
CA HIS A 289 -8.51 -1.34 10.43
C HIS A 289 -8.50 0.17 10.20
N TRP A 290 -7.30 0.74 10.26
CA TRP A 290 -7.06 2.18 10.14
C TRP A 290 -7.62 2.77 8.83
N THR A 291 -7.43 2.05 7.72
CA THR A 291 -7.90 2.42 6.38
C THR A 291 -9.42 2.39 6.26
N ASN A 292 -10.04 1.34 6.81
CA ASN A 292 -11.49 1.15 6.80
C ASN A 292 -12.22 2.32 7.49
N ALA A 293 -11.63 2.91 8.53
CA ALA A 293 -12.19 4.09 9.17
C ALA A 293 -12.35 5.28 8.20
N GLY A 294 -11.40 5.49 7.28
CA GLY A 294 -11.48 6.52 6.24
C GLY A 294 -12.47 6.16 5.12
N GLU A 295 -12.47 4.89 4.70
CA GLU A 295 -13.38 4.39 3.67
C GLU A 295 -14.86 4.50 4.11
N GLN A 296 -15.17 4.06 5.32
CA GLN A 296 -16.52 4.19 5.90
C GLN A 296 -16.91 5.65 6.12
N ALA A 297 -15.98 6.48 6.61
CA ALA A 297 -16.23 7.91 6.80
C ALA A 297 -16.62 8.61 5.50
N ARG A 298 -15.95 8.28 4.39
CA ARG A 298 -16.26 8.81 3.07
C ARG A 298 -17.67 8.43 2.61
N VAL A 299 -18.06 7.16 2.78
CA VAL A 299 -19.42 6.69 2.45
C VAL A 299 -20.47 7.39 3.30
N VAL A 300 -20.26 7.49 4.63
CA VAL A 300 -21.22 8.13 5.55
C VAL A 300 -21.34 9.63 5.30
N ALA A 301 -20.24 10.34 5.05
CA ALA A 301 -20.28 11.77 4.75
C ALA A 301 -21.09 12.05 3.48
N ARG A 302 -20.91 11.24 2.43
CA ARG A 302 -21.69 11.33 1.19
C ARG A 302 -23.17 11.01 1.43
N ASP A 303 -23.46 9.99 2.22
CA ASP A 303 -24.83 9.59 2.54
C ASP A 303 -25.58 10.67 3.33
N ILE A 304 -24.93 11.29 4.34
CA ILE A 304 -25.46 12.43 5.09
C ILE A 304 -25.83 13.60 4.18
N LEU A 305 -25.07 13.81 3.10
CA LEU A 305 -25.27 14.88 2.12
C LEU A 305 -26.15 14.48 0.93
N GLY A 306 -26.67 13.25 0.88
CA GLY A 306 -27.49 12.76 -0.23
C GLY A 306 -26.72 12.58 -1.55
N LEU A 307 -25.40 12.42 -1.49
CA LEU A 307 -24.52 12.21 -2.65
C LEU A 307 -24.48 10.73 -3.05
N PRO A 308 -24.21 10.40 -4.34
CA PRO A 308 -24.12 9.02 -4.80
C PRO A 308 -22.91 8.29 -4.17
N PRO A 309 -22.99 6.97 -3.91
CA PRO A 309 -21.88 6.21 -3.33
C PRO A 309 -20.67 6.13 -4.26
N ASP A 310 -19.47 5.97 -3.69
CA ASP A 310 -18.25 5.64 -4.44
C ASP A 310 -18.12 4.13 -4.67
N GLU A 311 -17.22 3.74 -5.57
CA GLU A 311 -16.86 2.35 -5.76
C GLU A 311 -16.12 1.78 -4.53
N PRO A 312 -16.42 0.53 -4.11
CA PRO A 312 -15.76 -0.09 -2.98
C PRO A 312 -14.28 -0.37 -3.30
N ALA A 313 -13.40 0.05 -2.38
CA ALA A 313 -11.97 -0.24 -2.46
C ALA A 313 -11.66 -1.66 -1.97
N VAL A 314 -10.53 -2.21 -2.42
CA VAL A 314 -9.98 -3.47 -1.87
C VAL A 314 -9.50 -3.19 -0.44
N PRO A 315 -10.00 -3.93 0.58
CA PRO A 315 -9.57 -3.74 1.96
C PRO A 315 -8.05 -3.84 2.09
N TYR A 316 -7.44 -2.97 2.90
CA TYR A 316 -5.99 -2.98 3.10
C TYR A 316 -5.65 -2.67 4.54
N PHE A 317 -4.74 -3.42 5.16
CA PHE A 317 -4.16 -3.02 6.43
C PHE A 317 -2.70 -3.48 6.53
N TRP A 318 -2.02 -3.05 7.59
CA TRP A 318 -0.63 -3.42 7.83
C TRP A 318 -0.32 -3.61 9.32
N SER A 319 0.80 -4.27 9.57
CA SER A 319 1.46 -4.35 10.86
C SER A 319 2.96 -4.18 10.66
N ASP A 320 3.62 -3.43 11.53
CA ASP A 320 5.07 -3.23 11.47
C ASP A 320 5.73 -3.97 12.64
N GLN A 321 6.59 -4.94 12.31
CA GLN A 321 7.28 -5.80 13.28
C GLN A 321 8.73 -5.99 12.85
N TYR A 322 9.70 -5.80 13.77
CA TYR A 322 11.13 -6.03 13.51
C TYR A 322 11.70 -5.32 12.25
N GLY A 323 11.18 -4.13 11.95
CA GLY A 323 11.55 -3.35 10.76
C GLY A 323 10.98 -3.87 9.45
N LEU A 324 10.06 -4.84 9.49
CA LEU A 324 9.29 -5.31 8.33
C LEU A 324 7.87 -4.80 8.42
N ARG A 325 7.33 -4.41 7.26
CA ARG A 325 5.92 -4.11 7.09
C ARG A 325 5.20 -5.32 6.51
N LEU A 326 4.35 -5.95 7.31
CA LEU A 326 3.38 -6.95 6.88
C LEU A 326 2.15 -6.23 6.34
N GLN A 327 1.83 -6.45 5.07
CA GLN A 327 0.72 -5.84 4.35
C GLN A 327 -0.28 -6.92 3.97
N VAL A 328 -1.56 -6.63 4.17
CA VAL A 328 -2.66 -7.52 3.81
C VAL A 328 -3.62 -6.74 2.93
N PHE A 329 -3.81 -7.20 1.71
CA PHE A 329 -4.81 -6.69 0.77
C PHE A 329 -5.91 -7.73 0.60
N GLY A 330 -7.17 -7.32 0.60
CA GLY A 330 -8.32 -8.21 0.50
C GLY A 330 -8.68 -8.88 1.82
N ASP A 331 -9.37 -10.02 1.71
CA ASP A 331 -9.91 -10.76 2.86
C ASP A 331 -9.31 -12.17 2.93
N VAL A 332 -8.56 -12.43 4.00
CA VAL A 332 -8.04 -13.76 4.30
C VAL A 332 -9.16 -14.52 5.01
N ARG A 333 -9.79 -15.45 4.28
CA ARG A 333 -10.91 -16.24 4.79
C ARG A 333 -10.40 -17.53 5.42
N ALA A 334 -11.10 -18.04 6.43
CA ALA A 334 -10.75 -19.30 7.08
C ALA A 334 -10.68 -20.50 6.11
N SER A 335 -11.48 -20.50 5.04
CA SER A 335 -11.46 -21.52 3.98
C SER A 335 -10.43 -21.27 2.88
N ALA A 336 -9.62 -20.21 2.99
CA ALA A 336 -8.68 -19.85 1.95
C ALA A 336 -7.52 -20.85 1.87
N LYS A 337 -7.23 -21.30 0.64
CA LYS A 337 -5.97 -21.97 0.32
C LYS A 337 -4.89 -20.90 0.25
N VAL A 338 -3.91 -21.00 1.16
CA VAL A 338 -2.73 -20.12 1.19
C VAL A 338 -1.64 -20.73 0.32
N ARG A 339 -1.07 -19.92 -0.58
CA ARG A 339 0.12 -20.27 -1.36
C ARG A 339 1.21 -19.24 -1.07
N VAL A 340 2.35 -19.72 -0.56
CA VAL A 340 3.55 -18.89 -0.41
C VAL A 340 4.24 -18.84 -1.77
N GLU A 341 4.22 -17.68 -2.42
CA GLU A 341 4.84 -17.48 -3.74
C GLU A 341 6.35 -17.28 -3.62
N GLU A 342 6.78 -16.55 -2.58
CA GLU A 342 8.18 -16.28 -2.28
C GLU A 342 8.41 -16.23 -0.76
N ASP A 343 9.51 -16.81 -0.29
CA ASP A 343 9.97 -16.74 1.10
C ASP A 343 11.51 -16.80 1.14
N ASP A 344 12.16 -15.76 1.66
CA ASP A 344 13.62 -15.73 1.87
C ASP A 344 14.04 -15.99 3.33
N GLY A 345 13.09 -16.47 4.15
CA GLY A 345 13.27 -16.68 5.59
C GLY A 345 13.09 -15.40 6.43
N ARG A 346 12.99 -14.22 5.80
CA ARG A 346 12.67 -12.95 6.46
C ARG A 346 11.49 -12.24 5.82
N ARG A 347 11.51 -12.04 4.51
CA ARG A 347 10.47 -11.45 3.67
C ARG A 347 9.70 -12.55 2.97
N PHE A 348 8.41 -12.32 2.74
CA PHE A 348 7.59 -13.27 2.00
C PHE A 348 6.48 -12.58 1.22
N LEU A 349 5.94 -13.31 0.25
CA LEU A 349 4.75 -12.97 -0.52
C LEU A 349 3.86 -14.21 -0.60
N ALA A 350 2.58 -14.05 -0.26
CA ALA A 350 1.60 -15.11 -0.30
C ALA A 350 0.28 -14.64 -0.92
N THR A 351 -0.39 -15.57 -1.58
CA THR A 351 -1.73 -15.40 -2.14
C THR A 351 -2.72 -16.29 -1.39
N CYS A 352 -3.93 -15.79 -1.20
CA CYS A 352 -5.02 -16.53 -0.55
C CYS A 352 -6.18 -16.68 -1.52
N ALA A 353 -6.66 -17.90 -1.70
CA ALA A 353 -7.72 -18.18 -2.67
C ALA A 353 -8.88 -18.99 -2.07
N VAL A 354 -10.11 -18.65 -2.44
CA VAL A 354 -11.32 -19.42 -2.11
C VAL A 354 -12.02 -19.77 -3.41
N ASP A 355 -12.40 -21.03 -3.58
CA ASP A 355 -13.08 -21.55 -4.78
C ASP A 355 -12.37 -21.16 -6.09
N GLY A 356 -11.03 -21.23 -6.08
CA GLY A 356 -10.20 -20.90 -7.23
C GLY A 356 -10.12 -19.41 -7.56
N ARG A 357 -10.59 -18.50 -6.70
CA ARG A 357 -10.48 -17.04 -6.88
C ARG A 357 -9.61 -16.40 -5.82
N LEU A 358 -8.77 -15.45 -6.22
CA LEU A 358 -7.88 -14.73 -5.32
C LEU A 358 -8.71 -13.81 -4.39
N THR A 359 -8.65 -14.03 -3.07
CA THR A 359 -9.38 -13.21 -2.09
C THR A 359 -8.46 -12.26 -1.32
N ALA A 360 -7.18 -12.60 -1.18
CA ALA A 360 -6.20 -11.75 -0.53
C ALA A 360 -4.77 -11.95 -1.03
N VAL A 361 -3.95 -10.93 -0.78
CA VAL A 361 -2.49 -10.94 -0.96
C VAL A 361 -1.86 -10.48 0.34
N VAL A 362 -0.93 -11.28 0.86
CA VAL A 362 -0.21 -11.00 2.10
C VAL A 362 1.28 -10.91 1.80
N ALA A 363 1.93 -9.83 2.21
CA ALA A 363 3.34 -9.62 1.91
C ALA A 363 4.08 -8.97 3.08
N ALA A 364 5.28 -9.45 3.37
CA ALA A 364 6.18 -8.84 4.33
C ALA A 364 7.45 -8.35 3.64
N GLY A 365 7.66 -7.03 3.60
CA GLY A 365 8.84 -6.43 2.96
C GLY A 365 8.91 -6.60 1.42
N MET A 366 7.78 -6.92 0.76
CA MET A 366 7.65 -7.08 -0.70
C MET A 366 6.57 -6.19 -1.32
N ALA A 367 6.47 -4.94 -0.86
CA ALA A 367 5.38 -4.00 -1.15
C ALA A 367 5.08 -3.80 -2.65
N GLY A 368 6.12 -3.71 -3.51
CA GLY A 368 5.94 -3.53 -4.95
C GLY A 368 5.22 -4.72 -5.61
N LYS A 369 5.60 -5.96 -5.24
CA LYS A 369 4.96 -7.18 -5.74
C LYS A 369 3.54 -7.33 -5.20
N ALA A 370 3.33 -7.03 -3.92
CA ALA A 370 2.00 -7.06 -3.30
C ALA A 370 1.02 -6.08 -3.97
N THR A 371 1.49 -4.86 -4.26
CA THR A 371 0.70 -3.82 -4.95
C THR A 371 0.32 -4.22 -6.37
N ARG A 372 1.15 -5.03 -7.03
CA ARG A 372 0.85 -5.60 -8.35
C ARG A 372 -0.23 -6.68 -8.24
N LEU A 373 -0.05 -7.64 -7.34
CA LEU A 373 -0.99 -8.76 -7.17
C LEU A 373 -2.34 -8.35 -6.59
N ARG A 374 -2.42 -7.29 -5.78
CA ARG A 374 -3.71 -6.83 -5.21
C ARG A 374 -4.75 -6.50 -6.28
N ARG A 375 -4.31 -6.09 -7.48
CA ARG A 375 -5.20 -5.74 -8.61
C ARG A 375 -5.96 -6.96 -9.14
N ARG A 376 -5.44 -8.17 -8.86
CA ARG A 376 -6.05 -9.44 -9.25
C ARG A 376 -7.02 -9.98 -8.20
N ILE A 377 -7.20 -9.29 -7.07
CA ILE A 377 -8.15 -9.75 -6.05
C ILE A 377 -9.54 -9.77 -6.69
N GLY A 378 -10.18 -10.93 -6.61
CA GLY A 378 -11.41 -11.24 -7.30
C GLY A 378 -11.22 -12.06 -8.56
N GLU A 379 -10.03 -12.19 -9.16
CA GLU A 379 -9.78 -12.99 -10.38
C GLU A 379 -9.60 -14.49 -10.10
N PRO A 380 -9.81 -15.37 -11.11
CA PRO A 380 -9.40 -16.77 -11.04
C PRO A 380 -7.89 -16.94 -10.82
N VAL A 381 -7.52 -17.93 -10.02
CA VAL A 381 -6.14 -18.33 -9.76
C VAL A 381 -5.79 -19.40 -10.78
N GLY A 382 -4.79 -19.11 -11.62
CA GLY A 382 -4.33 -20.04 -12.65
C GLY A 382 -3.79 -21.35 -12.05
N ASP A 383 -4.14 -22.44 -12.71
CA ASP A 383 -3.77 -23.82 -12.46
C ASP A 383 -2.28 -24.06 -12.78
N GLY A 384 -1.42 -23.59 -11.87
CA GLY A 384 -0.19 -24.30 -11.53
C GLY A 384 0.93 -24.46 -12.57
N SER A 385 0.95 -23.77 -13.71
CA SER A 385 2.09 -23.86 -14.64
C SER A 385 2.63 -22.50 -15.12
N ALA A 386 3.97 -22.38 -15.02
CA ALA A 386 4.89 -21.38 -15.57
C ALA A 386 4.60 -19.88 -15.31
N ASN A 387 5.39 -19.30 -14.40
CA ASN A 387 5.75 -17.88 -14.33
C ASN A 387 4.57 -16.88 -14.33
N GLY A 388 3.80 -16.87 -13.24
CA GLY A 388 2.69 -15.93 -13.00
C GLY A 388 3.09 -14.47 -12.77
N MET A 389 4.06 -13.94 -13.52
CA MET A 389 4.29 -12.49 -13.62
C MET A 389 3.28 -11.91 -14.63
N LEU A 390 2.62 -10.80 -14.28
CA LEU A 390 1.82 -10.04 -15.24
C LEU A 390 2.71 -9.66 -16.44
N PRO A 391 2.16 -9.63 -17.67
CA PRO A 391 2.87 -9.04 -18.78
C PRO A 391 3.19 -7.57 -18.45
N VAL A 392 4.42 -7.16 -18.73
CA VAL A 392 4.92 -5.81 -18.49
C VAL A 392 4.03 -4.83 -19.25
N GLY A 393 3.39 -3.90 -18.53
CA GLY A 393 2.57 -2.86 -19.14
C GLY A 393 3.43 -1.84 -19.88
N VAL A 394 3.23 -1.71 -21.18
CA VAL A 394 4.03 -0.85 -22.04
C VAL A 394 3.23 0.40 -22.40
N GLY A 395 3.80 1.56 -22.09
CA GLY A 395 3.33 2.86 -22.57
C GLY A 395 4.23 3.33 -23.72
N ILE A 396 3.67 3.67 -24.88
CA ILE A 396 4.46 4.14 -26.03
C ILE A 396 4.27 5.64 -26.25
N VAL A 397 5.36 6.40 -26.18
CA VAL A 397 5.43 7.81 -26.58
C VAL A 397 5.81 7.88 -28.06
N GLY A 398 4.99 8.53 -28.89
CA GLY A 398 5.23 8.65 -30.33
C GLY A 398 4.45 7.65 -31.20
N LEU A 399 3.39 7.01 -30.67
CA LEU A 399 2.53 6.13 -31.44
C LEU A 399 1.40 6.93 -32.11
N SER A 400 1.47 7.10 -33.45
CA SER A 400 0.53 7.90 -34.22
C SER A 400 -0.49 7.06 -35.00
N ALA A 401 -1.70 7.60 -35.15
CA ALA A 401 -2.75 7.05 -36.02
C ALA A 401 -2.35 7.04 -37.50
N SER A 402 -1.45 7.91 -37.94
CA SER A 402 -0.94 7.96 -39.32
C SER A 402 0.20 6.97 -39.60
N GLY A 403 0.60 6.17 -38.60
CA GLY A 403 1.71 5.23 -38.67
C GLY A 403 2.97 5.77 -37.98
N GLY A 404 4.13 5.58 -38.61
CA GLY A 404 5.42 5.97 -38.05
C GLY A 404 6.23 4.79 -37.48
N TRP A 405 7.36 5.09 -36.86
CA TRP A 405 8.32 4.07 -36.43
C TRP A 405 7.74 3.14 -35.37
N ALA A 406 7.08 3.69 -34.35
CA ALA A 406 6.48 2.90 -33.27
C ALA A 406 5.45 1.87 -33.78
N ALA A 407 4.60 2.26 -34.74
CA ALA A 407 3.62 1.36 -35.33
C ALA A 407 4.25 0.26 -36.20
N ARG A 408 5.39 0.54 -36.84
CA ARG A 408 6.07 -0.39 -37.74
C ARG A 408 7.04 -1.34 -37.04
N ALA A 409 7.66 -0.89 -35.95
CA ALA A 409 8.72 -1.63 -35.26
C ALA A 409 8.27 -2.13 -33.88
N HIS A 410 7.73 -1.27 -33.02
CA HIS A 410 7.41 -1.65 -31.64
C HIS A 410 6.11 -2.46 -31.52
N LEU A 411 5.03 -2.06 -32.21
CA LEU A 411 3.77 -2.81 -32.12
C LEU A 411 3.92 -4.28 -32.56
N PRO A 412 4.51 -4.60 -33.74
CA PRO A 412 4.68 -5.98 -34.14
C PRO A 412 5.59 -6.76 -33.20
N ALA A 413 6.65 -6.12 -32.68
CA ALA A 413 7.55 -6.74 -31.71
C ALA A 413 6.82 -7.10 -30.41
N LEU A 414 6.03 -6.16 -29.86
CA LEU A 414 5.22 -6.39 -28.66
C LEU A 414 4.17 -7.49 -28.88
N SER A 415 3.52 -7.53 -30.04
CA SER A 415 2.57 -8.60 -30.37
C SER A 415 3.22 -9.97 -30.54
N ALA A 416 4.52 -10.02 -30.88
CA ALA A 416 5.27 -11.26 -31.04
C ALA A 416 5.80 -11.84 -29.71
N VAL A 417 5.76 -11.08 -28.61
CA VAL A 417 6.25 -11.51 -27.29
C VAL A 417 5.11 -11.50 -26.26
N GLY A 418 4.81 -12.64 -25.63
CA GLY A 418 3.67 -12.78 -24.71
C GLY A 418 3.84 -12.07 -23.36
N ASP A 419 5.05 -11.65 -23.02
CA ASP A 419 5.41 -11.05 -21.72
C ASP A 419 5.15 -9.54 -21.64
N PHE A 420 4.63 -8.91 -22.68
CA PHE A 420 4.40 -7.47 -22.74
C PHE A 420 2.99 -7.15 -23.24
N ARG A 421 2.39 -6.08 -22.71
CA ARG A 421 1.05 -5.62 -23.11
C ARG A 421 1.08 -4.14 -23.38
N LEU A 422 0.59 -3.71 -24.55
CA LEU A 422 0.35 -2.29 -24.81
C LEU A 422 -0.77 -1.79 -23.90
N THR A 423 -0.44 -0.87 -23.00
CA THR A 423 -1.37 -0.35 -21.99
C THR A 423 -1.78 1.09 -22.29
N ALA A 424 -0.83 1.92 -22.73
CA ALA A 424 -1.04 3.34 -22.93
C ALA A 424 -0.28 3.88 -24.13
N LEU A 425 -0.72 5.00 -24.68
CA LEU A 425 0.03 5.74 -25.68
C LEU A 425 -0.03 7.25 -25.47
N ALA A 426 1.02 7.94 -25.89
CA ALA A 426 1.07 9.39 -25.91
C ALA A 426 1.41 9.89 -27.33
N ALA A 427 0.69 10.93 -27.76
CA ALA A 427 0.93 11.62 -29.02
C ALA A 427 0.98 13.14 -28.79
N SER A 428 1.36 13.90 -29.83
CA SER A 428 1.61 15.35 -29.75
C SER A 428 0.38 16.21 -29.46
N SER A 429 -0.83 15.66 -29.51
CA SER A 429 -2.07 16.35 -29.16
C SER A 429 -3.13 15.36 -28.70
N ALA A 430 -4.13 15.84 -27.94
CA ALA A 430 -5.26 15.02 -27.50
C ALA A 430 -6.02 14.39 -28.68
N ALA A 431 -6.22 15.13 -29.77
CA ALA A 431 -6.87 14.61 -30.98
C ALA A 431 -6.07 13.48 -31.64
N ALA A 432 -4.75 13.65 -31.75
CA ALA A 432 -3.86 12.61 -32.31
C ALA A 432 -3.79 11.37 -31.40
N ALA A 433 -3.75 11.58 -30.07
CA ALA A 433 -3.72 10.50 -29.09
C ALA A 433 -5.01 9.69 -29.13
N LYS A 434 -6.18 10.36 -29.20
CA LYS A 434 -7.48 9.70 -29.35
C LYS A 434 -7.56 8.88 -30.64
N ALA A 435 -7.19 9.47 -31.78
CA ALA A 435 -7.20 8.76 -33.07
C ALA A 435 -6.27 7.54 -33.07
N ALA A 436 -5.11 7.63 -32.40
CA ALA A 436 -4.19 6.50 -32.26
C ALA A 436 -4.78 5.42 -31.33
N GLY A 437 -5.41 5.83 -30.23
CA GLY A 437 -6.12 4.93 -29.32
C GLY A 437 -7.21 4.12 -30.02
N GLU A 438 -8.05 4.79 -30.82
CA GLU A 438 -9.09 4.14 -31.62
C GLU A 438 -8.51 3.15 -32.63
N ARG A 439 -7.43 3.53 -33.34
CA ARG A 439 -6.80 2.67 -34.35
C ARG A 439 -6.15 1.41 -33.76
N TYR A 440 -5.53 1.52 -32.58
CA TYR A 440 -4.75 0.43 -31.98
C TYR A 440 -5.43 -0.25 -30.79
N GLY A 441 -6.67 0.12 -30.46
CA GLY A 441 -7.44 -0.48 -29.38
C GLY A 441 -6.92 -0.13 -27.98
N VAL A 442 -6.37 1.08 -27.79
CA VAL A 442 -5.82 1.55 -26.51
C VAL A 442 -6.69 2.66 -25.94
N SER A 443 -7.29 2.43 -24.77
CA SER A 443 -8.17 3.41 -24.11
C SER A 443 -7.40 4.50 -23.36
N ALA A 444 -6.25 4.16 -22.76
CA ALA A 444 -5.42 5.11 -22.03
C ALA A 444 -4.53 5.91 -23.00
N THR A 445 -5.00 7.10 -23.35
CA THR A 445 -4.34 7.99 -24.31
C THR A 445 -3.99 9.33 -23.66
N PHE A 446 -2.80 9.84 -23.93
CA PHE A 446 -2.24 11.03 -23.27
C PHE A 446 -1.64 12.01 -24.28
N CYS A 447 -1.49 13.26 -23.86
CA CYS A 447 -0.86 14.31 -24.67
C CYS A 447 0.61 14.57 -24.31
N SER A 448 1.12 13.90 -23.26
CA SER A 448 2.51 14.02 -22.85
C SER A 448 3.09 12.70 -22.33
N ALA A 449 4.42 12.57 -22.42
CA ALA A 449 5.15 11.46 -21.84
C ALA A 449 4.99 11.41 -20.31
N ALA A 450 4.89 12.57 -19.65
CA ALA A 450 4.72 12.65 -18.20
C ALA A 450 3.38 12.07 -17.75
N GLU A 451 2.26 12.45 -18.38
CA GLU A 451 0.94 11.88 -18.06
C GLU A 451 0.91 10.37 -18.27
N LEU A 452 1.43 9.90 -19.40
CA LEU A 452 1.55 8.48 -19.70
C LEU A 452 2.39 7.74 -18.65
N ALA A 453 3.53 8.31 -18.25
CA ALA A 453 4.42 7.70 -17.27
C ALA A 453 3.79 7.58 -15.88
N HIS A 454 2.84 8.44 -15.53
CA HIS A 454 2.09 8.35 -14.27
C HIS A 454 0.93 7.34 -14.33
N HIS A 455 0.60 6.80 -15.50
CA HIS A 455 -0.46 5.80 -15.60
C HIS A 455 -0.11 4.55 -14.76
N PRO A 456 -1.04 4.09 -13.89
CA PRO A 456 -0.74 3.05 -12.91
C PRO A 456 -0.45 1.69 -13.53
N ASP A 457 -0.89 1.44 -14.78
CA ASP A 457 -0.68 0.19 -15.51
C ASP A 457 0.51 0.23 -16.49
N VAL A 458 1.26 1.33 -16.54
CA VAL A 458 2.52 1.40 -17.29
C VAL A 458 3.69 1.01 -16.39
N ASP A 459 4.47 0.01 -16.79
CA ASP A 459 5.70 -0.45 -16.15
C ASP A 459 6.95 -0.02 -16.94
N LEU A 460 6.84 -0.03 -18.26
CA LEU A 460 7.90 0.32 -19.22
C LEU A 460 7.39 1.41 -20.16
N VAL A 461 8.17 2.49 -20.30
CA VAL A 461 7.93 3.55 -21.29
C VAL A 461 8.83 3.33 -22.48
N VAL A 462 8.25 3.17 -23.67
CA VAL A 462 8.96 3.17 -24.95
C VAL A 462 8.92 4.58 -25.52
N VAL A 463 10.09 5.17 -25.74
CA VAL A 463 10.26 6.52 -26.30
C VAL A 463 10.65 6.40 -27.77
N ALA A 464 9.71 6.68 -28.67
CA ALA A 464 9.84 6.56 -30.12
C ALA A 464 9.44 7.87 -30.82
N VAL A 465 9.95 8.99 -30.31
CA VAL A 465 9.78 10.35 -30.85
C VAL A 465 11.08 10.83 -31.50
N ARG A 466 11.19 12.11 -31.85
CA ARG A 466 12.44 12.69 -32.37
C ARG A 466 13.50 12.72 -31.27
N ALA A 467 14.77 12.61 -31.66
CA ALA A 467 15.89 12.58 -30.72
C ALA A 467 15.98 13.84 -29.84
N THR A 468 15.56 14.99 -30.35
CA THR A 468 15.45 16.26 -29.60
C THR A 468 14.43 16.21 -28.46
N GLU A 469 13.48 15.27 -28.50
CA GLU A 469 12.42 15.11 -27.50
C GLU A 469 12.71 13.95 -26.52
N HIS A 470 13.77 13.16 -26.76
CA HIS A 470 14.11 12.00 -25.95
C HIS A 470 14.41 12.36 -24.50
N GLU A 471 15.20 13.41 -24.26
CA GLU A 471 15.66 13.77 -22.92
C GLU A 471 14.47 14.03 -21.98
N GLN A 472 13.52 14.84 -22.43
CA GLN A 472 12.31 15.15 -21.65
C GLN A 472 11.45 13.90 -21.41
N ALA A 473 11.24 13.07 -22.43
CA ALA A 473 10.40 11.87 -22.31
C ALA A 473 11.03 10.79 -21.43
N VAL A 474 12.35 10.60 -21.54
CA VAL A 474 13.11 9.64 -20.73
C VAL A 474 13.15 10.09 -19.28
N LEU A 475 13.40 11.38 -19.02
CA LEU A 475 13.41 11.91 -17.67
C LEU A 475 12.02 11.76 -17.01
N ALA A 476 10.94 12.04 -17.74
CA ALA A 476 9.58 11.85 -17.23
C ALA A 476 9.28 10.40 -16.82
N ALA A 477 9.77 9.42 -17.59
CA ALA A 477 9.66 8.01 -17.23
C ALA A 477 10.46 7.65 -15.97
N ILE A 478 11.70 8.13 -15.88
CA ILE A 478 12.58 7.92 -14.71
C ILE A 478 11.96 8.56 -13.46
N ASP A 479 11.45 9.78 -13.56
CA ASP A 479 10.87 10.50 -12.42
C ASP A 479 9.62 9.80 -11.87
N ALA A 480 8.80 9.23 -12.76
CA ALA A 480 7.66 8.39 -12.42
C ALA A 480 8.05 6.96 -11.93
N GLY A 481 9.35 6.64 -11.86
CA GLY A 481 9.85 5.34 -11.41
C GLY A 481 9.60 4.20 -12.40
N LYS A 482 9.43 4.50 -13.69
CA LYS A 482 9.20 3.52 -14.74
C LYS A 482 10.50 3.10 -15.39
N HIS A 483 10.55 1.86 -15.88
CA HIS A 483 11.63 1.45 -16.78
C HIS A 483 11.48 2.17 -18.11
N VAL A 484 12.58 2.39 -18.82
CA VAL A 484 12.57 3.14 -20.08
C VAL A 484 13.35 2.40 -21.17
N TYR A 485 12.73 2.32 -22.34
CA TYR A 485 13.34 1.89 -23.58
C TYR A 485 13.31 3.07 -24.55
N CYS A 486 14.46 3.57 -24.97
CA CYS A 486 14.55 4.76 -25.81
C CYS A 486 15.19 4.44 -27.17
N GLU A 487 14.59 4.98 -28.23
CA GLU A 487 15.13 4.84 -29.59
C GLU A 487 16.51 5.46 -29.75
N TRP A 488 17.25 4.98 -30.77
CA TRP A 488 18.55 5.53 -31.14
C TRP A 488 18.40 6.60 -32.25
N PRO A 489 19.11 7.74 -32.17
CA PRO A 489 20.12 8.12 -31.16
C PRO A 489 19.53 8.48 -29.80
N PHE A 490 20.22 8.10 -28.72
CA PHE A 490 19.68 8.22 -27.37
C PHE A 490 19.39 9.67 -26.96
N THR A 491 20.33 10.58 -27.17
CA THR A 491 20.18 12.02 -26.93
C THR A 491 21.03 12.80 -27.93
N VAL A 492 20.84 14.12 -27.99
CA VAL A 492 21.62 15.02 -28.86
C VAL A 492 23.01 15.37 -28.31
N SER A 493 23.33 15.00 -27.07
CA SER A 493 24.64 15.24 -26.45
C SER A 493 25.05 14.15 -25.47
N THR A 494 26.33 13.84 -25.38
CA THR A 494 26.86 12.84 -24.42
C THR A 494 26.63 13.26 -22.97
N SER A 495 26.68 14.55 -22.65
CA SER A 495 26.38 15.07 -21.31
C SER A 495 24.94 14.80 -20.89
N ALA A 496 23.98 14.91 -21.80
CA ALA A 496 22.58 14.58 -21.54
C ALA A 496 22.40 13.07 -21.31
N ALA A 497 23.03 12.24 -22.15
CA ALA A 497 23.03 10.78 -21.97
C ALA A 497 23.56 10.37 -20.59
N ASP A 498 24.69 10.94 -20.16
CA ASP A 498 25.29 10.68 -18.86
C ASP A 498 24.40 11.10 -17.69
N ALA A 499 23.74 12.25 -17.82
CA ALA A 499 22.80 12.75 -16.82
C ALA A 499 21.61 11.79 -16.64
N LEU A 500 20.99 11.36 -17.74
CA LEU A 500 19.87 10.39 -17.71
C LEU A 500 20.30 9.02 -17.17
N ALA A 501 21.49 8.55 -17.54
CA ALA A 501 22.03 7.29 -17.02
C ALA A 501 22.29 7.35 -15.50
N ARG A 502 22.77 8.48 -14.97
CA ARG A 502 22.86 8.72 -13.52
C ARG A 502 21.48 8.76 -12.87
N ALA A 503 20.54 9.50 -13.43
CA ALA A 503 19.17 9.59 -12.90
C ALA A 503 18.50 8.21 -12.81
N ALA A 504 18.61 7.38 -13.84
CA ALA A 504 18.08 6.02 -13.85
C ALA A 504 18.69 5.14 -12.74
N ARG A 505 20.01 5.21 -12.53
CA ARG A 505 20.71 4.50 -11.46
C ARG A 505 20.27 4.97 -10.07
N THR A 506 20.18 6.27 -9.85
CA THR A 506 19.73 6.86 -8.58
C THR A 506 18.29 6.45 -8.25
N LYS A 507 17.41 6.40 -9.26
CA LYS A 507 16.01 6.00 -9.08
C LYS A 507 15.83 4.47 -8.97
N GLY A 508 16.85 3.68 -9.33
CA GLY A 508 16.77 2.22 -9.36
C GLY A 508 15.93 1.66 -10.51
N VAL A 509 15.81 2.39 -11.63
CA VAL A 509 15.07 1.95 -12.82
C VAL A 509 16.02 1.47 -13.93
N ARG A 510 15.57 0.53 -14.75
CA ARG A 510 16.31 0.07 -15.93
C ARG A 510 16.12 1.05 -17.09
N GLY A 511 17.23 1.54 -17.64
CA GLY A 511 17.28 2.29 -18.89
C GLY A 511 17.88 1.44 -20.00
N ILE A 512 17.20 1.37 -21.14
CA ILE A 512 17.58 0.59 -22.31
C ILE A 512 17.61 1.53 -23.51
N VAL A 513 18.68 1.45 -24.30
CA VAL A 513 18.81 2.20 -25.56
C VAL A 513 18.71 1.22 -26.72
N ASN A 514 17.95 1.57 -27.76
CA ASN A 514 17.74 0.70 -28.91
C ASN A 514 18.98 0.59 -29.82
N LEU A 515 19.85 -0.37 -29.51
CA LEU A 515 21.03 -0.72 -30.31
C LEU A 515 20.72 -1.85 -31.32
N GLN A 516 19.69 -1.66 -32.15
CA GLN A 516 19.14 -2.71 -33.03
C GLN A 516 20.15 -3.37 -33.99
N ALA A 517 21.25 -2.69 -34.33
CA ALA A 517 22.27 -3.23 -35.23
C ALA A 517 22.87 -4.53 -34.68
N ARG A 518 23.05 -4.63 -33.36
CA ARG A 518 23.56 -5.81 -32.65
C ARG A 518 22.63 -7.03 -32.78
N SER A 519 21.35 -6.80 -33.06
CA SER A 519 20.35 -7.85 -33.28
C SER A 519 20.21 -8.25 -34.75
N ALA A 520 20.83 -7.53 -35.68
CA ALA A 520 20.74 -7.85 -37.11
C ALA A 520 21.42 -9.20 -37.40
N PRO A 521 20.77 -10.15 -38.10
CA PRO A 521 21.34 -11.48 -38.37
C PRO A 521 22.73 -11.43 -39.01
N VAL A 522 22.96 -10.46 -39.92
CA VAL A 522 24.26 -10.27 -40.57
C VAL A 522 25.35 -9.84 -39.60
N ILE A 523 25.06 -8.94 -38.65
CA ILE A 523 26.01 -8.48 -37.64
C ILE A 523 26.30 -9.61 -36.65
N ARG A 524 25.27 -10.33 -36.21
CA ARG A 524 25.43 -11.51 -35.34
C ARG A 524 26.27 -12.59 -35.99
N TYR A 525 26.06 -12.85 -37.29
CA TYR A 525 26.87 -13.80 -38.04
C TYR A 525 28.34 -13.37 -38.14
N VAL A 526 28.61 -12.08 -38.41
CA VAL A 526 29.98 -11.55 -38.39
C VAL A 526 30.61 -11.71 -37.01
N ARG A 527 29.87 -11.44 -35.92
CA ARG A 527 30.34 -11.66 -34.55
C ARG A 527 30.69 -13.13 -34.31
N ASP A 528 29.87 -14.07 -34.78
CA ASP A 528 30.13 -15.51 -34.65
C ASP A 528 31.38 -15.94 -35.44
N LEU A 529 31.62 -15.35 -36.62
CA LEU A 529 32.84 -15.58 -37.41
C LEU A 529 34.09 -15.02 -36.74
N VAL A 530 34.02 -13.83 -36.13
CA VAL A 530 35.14 -13.26 -35.38
C VAL A 530 35.41 -14.11 -34.13
N ALA A 531 34.37 -14.44 -33.36
CA ALA A 531 34.49 -15.21 -32.12
C ALA A 531 34.99 -16.64 -32.34
N SER A 532 34.68 -17.27 -33.48
CA SER A 532 35.19 -18.60 -33.84
C SER A 532 36.63 -18.61 -34.33
N GLY A 533 37.27 -17.44 -34.46
CA GLY A 533 38.62 -17.31 -35.00
C GLY A 533 38.68 -17.45 -36.52
N TRP A 534 37.54 -17.51 -37.22
CA TRP A 534 37.49 -17.66 -38.67
C TRP A 534 38.16 -16.48 -39.40
N VAL A 535 38.02 -15.27 -38.85
CA VAL A 535 38.65 -14.04 -39.36
C VAL A 535 40.13 -13.93 -38.96
N GLY A 536 40.58 -14.72 -37.98
CA GLY A 536 41.87 -14.54 -37.30
C GLY A 536 41.88 -13.35 -36.34
N ASP A 537 43.07 -12.86 -36.01
CA ASP A 537 43.24 -11.69 -35.14
C ASP A 537 42.81 -10.41 -35.87
N VAL A 538 41.80 -9.72 -35.33
CA VAL A 538 41.32 -8.45 -35.89
C VAL A 538 42.26 -7.32 -35.48
N LEU A 539 43.17 -6.94 -36.37
CA LEU A 539 44.17 -5.89 -36.13
C LEU A 539 43.65 -4.47 -36.36
N SER A 540 42.70 -4.32 -37.28
CA SER A 540 42.08 -3.03 -37.60
C SER A 540 40.70 -3.24 -38.20
N THR A 541 39.86 -2.21 -38.14
CA THR A 541 38.54 -2.23 -38.78
C THR A 541 38.26 -0.89 -39.42
N THR A 542 37.70 -0.92 -40.63
CA THR A 542 37.26 0.27 -41.35
C THR A 542 35.75 0.18 -41.56
N VAL A 543 35.03 1.20 -41.10
CA VAL A 543 33.58 1.31 -41.32
C VAL A 543 33.35 2.32 -42.42
N VAL A 544 32.89 1.86 -43.58
CA VAL A 544 32.43 2.72 -44.68
C VAL A 544 30.91 2.62 -44.74
N ALA A 545 30.22 3.74 -44.59
CA ALA A 545 28.78 3.81 -44.74
C ALA A 545 28.40 4.74 -45.88
N SER A 546 27.38 4.33 -46.64
CA SER A 546 26.71 5.15 -47.63
C SER A 546 25.25 5.35 -47.22
N GLY A 547 24.79 6.60 -47.27
CA GLY A 547 23.44 6.99 -46.84
C GLY A 547 22.38 6.87 -47.94
N MET A 548 21.10 6.87 -47.55
CA MET A 548 19.96 6.79 -48.47
C MET A 548 19.42 8.15 -48.94
N ALA A 549 19.97 9.27 -48.46
CA ALA A 549 19.46 10.63 -48.66
C ALA A 549 20.56 11.55 -49.21
N TRP A 550 20.75 11.56 -50.52
CA TRP A 550 21.75 12.40 -51.19
C TRP A 550 21.25 12.80 -52.60
N GLY A 551 21.62 14.00 -53.05
CA GLY A 551 21.21 14.55 -54.36
C GLY A 551 20.29 15.77 -54.26
N GLU A 552 19.92 16.33 -55.43
CA GLU A 552 19.05 17.52 -55.54
C GLU A 552 17.61 17.25 -55.05
N GLN A 553 17.16 15.99 -55.16
CA GLN A 553 15.87 15.52 -54.66
C GLN A 553 16.06 14.33 -53.75
N VAL A 554 15.39 14.34 -52.59
CA VAL A 554 15.48 13.28 -51.59
C VAL A 554 14.07 12.87 -51.15
N ASP A 555 13.89 11.57 -50.92
CA ASP A 555 12.63 11.00 -50.42
C ASP A 555 12.27 11.63 -49.06
N SER A 556 11.02 12.08 -48.92
CA SER A 556 10.53 12.71 -47.68
C SER A 556 10.61 11.79 -46.46
N ARG A 557 10.71 10.46 -46.64
CA ARG A 557 10.90 9.47 -45.57
C ARG A 557 12.32 9.48 -45.01
N THR A 558 13.31 9.95 -45.76
CA THR A 558 14.72 9.99 -45.35
C THR A 558 15.25 11.41 -45.21
N SER A 559 14.49 12.43 -45.59
CA SER A 559 14.89 13.83 -45.46
C SER A 559 15.25 14.26 -44.03
N TYR A 560 14.68 13.60 -43.00
CA TYR A 560 14.99 13.91 -41.60
C TYR A 560 16.48 13.75 -41.25
N VAL A 561 17.25 12.92 -41.96
CA VAL A 561 18.69 12.75 -41.70
C VAL A 561 19.53 13.93 -42.22
N LEU A 562 18.92 14.82 -42.99
CA LEU A 562 19.53 16.05 -43.52
C LEU A 562 19.32 17.25 -42.58
N ASP A 563 18.37 17.14 -41.66
CA ASP A 563 18.14 18.15 -40.63
C ASP A 563 19.25 18.07 -39.57
N ARG A 564 20.13 19.07 -39.58
CA ARG A 564 21.26 19.16 -38.65
C ARG A 564 20.81 19.32 -37.21
N ASP A 565 19.65 19.94 -36.98
CA ASP A 565 19.15 20.26 -35.65
C ASP A 565 18.17 19.21 -35.13
N GLY A 566 17.70 18.31 -36.00
CA GLY A 566 16.74 17.24 -35.67
C GLY A 566 17.32 16.07 -34.85
N GLY A 567 18.62 16.07 -34.56
CA GLY A 567 19.30 15.10 -33.70
C GLY A 567 19.54 13.70 -34.30
N SER A 568 18.86 13.35 -35.39
CA SER A 568 18.96 12.04 -36.06
C SER A 568 19.63 12.15 -37.44
N THR A 569 20.80 12.78 -37.50
CA THR A 569 21.56 13.01 -38.75
C THR A 569 22.11 11.72 -39.35
N LEU A 570 22.65 11.80 -40.58
CA LEU A 570 23.35 10.68 -41.22
C LEU A 570 24.47 10.11 -40.32
N ALA A 571 25.19 10.98 -39.60
CA ALA A 571 26.24 10.56 -38.68
C ALA A 571 25.66 9.91 -37.41
N ALA A 572 24.62 10.52 -36.82
CA ALA A 572 24.08 10.14 -35.52
C ALA A 572 23.09 8.96 -35.55
N SER A 573 22.56 8.60 -36.72
CA SER A 573 21.60 7.49 -36.84
C SER A 573 22.17 6.32 -37.66
N PRO A 574 22.24 6.36 -39.01
CA PRO A 574 22.67 5.19 -39.77
C PRO A 574 24.16 4.87 -39.61
N PHE A 575 25.05 5.88 -39.60
CA PHE A 575 26.49 5.63 -39.47
C PHE A 575 26.86 5.10 -38.08
N SER A 576 26.40 5.75 -37.01
CA SER A 576 26.68 5.31 -35.65
C SER A 576 26.09 3.95 -35.30
N ARG A 577 24.94 3.56 -35.89
CA ARG A 577 24.41 2.19 -35.77
C ARG A 577 25.36 1.17 -36.41
N GLY A 578 26.01 1.53 -37.53
CA GLY A 578 27.07 0.72 -38.15
C GLY A 578 28.30 0.58 -37.26
N ILE A 579 28.77 1.69 -36.66
CA ILE A 579 29.88 1.67 -35.69
C ILE A 579 29.55 0.77 -34.49
N ASP A 580 28.37 0.95 -33.89
CA ASP A 580 27.92 0.15 -32.74
C ASP A 580 27.85 -1.34 -33.07
N GLY A 581 27.24 -1.70 -34.22
CA GLY A 581 27.15 -3.08 -34.66
C GLY A 581 28.52 -3.72 -34.90
N VAL A 582 29.44 -3.00 -35.54
CA VAL A 582 30.83 -3.48 -35.73
C VAL A 582 31.55 -3.62 -34.39
N THR A 583 31.41 -2.65 -33.49
CA THR A 583 32.04 -2.70 -32.16
C THR A 583 31.57 -3.90 -31.36
N ASP A 584 30.29 -4.31 -31.49
CA ASP A 584 29.74 -5.52 -30.85
C ASP A 584 30.31 -6.83 -31.41
N CYS A 585 30.89 -6.81 -32.62
CA CYS A 585 31.57 -7.96 -33.22
C CYS A 585 33.02 -8.11 -32.75
N LEU A 586 33.65 -7.04 -32.25
CA LEU A 586 35.06 -7.05 -31.89
C LEU A 586 35.26 -7.60 -30.48
N PRO A 587 36.35 -8.35 -30.23
CA PRO A 587 36.71 -8.74 -28.87
C PRO A 587 36.92 -7.49 -28.02
N THR A 588 36.43 -7.52 -26.78
CA THR A 588 36.68 -6.45 -25.81
C THR A 588 38.19 -6.32 -25.63
N LEU A 589 38.77 -5.17 -26.01
CA LEU A 589 40.14 -4.84 -25.63
C LEU A 589 40.19 -4.83 -24.10
N VAL A 590 40.95 -5.76 -23.52
CA VAL A 590 41.23 -5.85 -22.08
C VAL A 590 42.10 -4.67 -21.67
#